data_AF-A0A8G1VW02-F1
#
_entry.id   AF-A0A8G1VW02-F1
#
_cell.length_a   1.000
_cell.length_b   1.000
_cell.length_c   1.000
_cell.angle_alpha   90.00
_cell.angle_beta   90.00
_cell.angle_gamma   90.00
#
_symmetry.space_group_name_H-M   'P 1'
#
loop_
_entity.id
_entity.type
_entity.pdbx_description
1 polymer ?
#
loop_
_entity_poly.entity_id
_entity_poly.type
_entity_poly.pdbx_seq_one_letter_code
_entity_poly.pdbx_strand_id
1 'polypeptide(L)'
;MHLTTCLTALALASMAVADQAIHIDGVGCGLFNGNGGVEVADKARVTITSSGNGILTCKAEVDPPASGKAVTYSRKNVNELCGVNGGLTDDWHETVSASGQATLTCRIKQ
;
A
#
# COMPACT_ATOMS: atom_id res chain seq x y z
N MET A 1 -52.90 35.75 -24.20
CA MET A 1 -52.23 34.46 -24.44
C MET A 1 -50.80 34.59 -23.94
N HIS A 2 -50.50 34.08 -22.74
CA HIS A 2 -49.13 34.04 -22.22
C HIS A 2 -48.62 32.61 -22.35
N LEU A 3 -47.58 32.44 -23.17
CA LEU A 3 -46.90 31.17 -23.41
C LEU A 3 -45.77 31.07 -22.38
N THR A 4 -45.91 30.20 -21.38
CA THR A 4 -44.90 29.97 -20.35
C THR A 4 -43.94 28.89 -20.85
N THR A 5 -42.74 29.30 -21.28
CA THR A 5 -41.68 28.40 -21.73
C THR A 5 -40.95 27.80 -20.52
N CYS A 6 -41.10 26.50 -20.27
CA CYS A 6 -40.30 25.78 -19.27
C CYS A 6 -38.90 25.47 -19.83
N LEU A 7 -37.87 26.07 -19.25
CA LEU A 7 -36.47 25.74 -19.51
C LEU A 7 -36.10 24.47 -18.71
N THR A 8 -35.97 23.32 -19.38
CA THR A 8 -35.39 22.11 -18.78
C THR A 8 -33.87 22.20 -18.83
N ALA A 9 -33.22 22.41 -17.68
CA ALA A 9 -31.77 22.33 -17.54
C ALA A 9 -31.32 20.87 -17.59
N LEU A 10 -30.59 20.47 -18.65
CA LEU A 10 -29.90 19.19 -18.70
C LEU A 10 -28.67 19.25 -17.77
N ALA A 11 -28.78 18.63 -16.59
CA ALA A 11 -27.63 18.41 -15.73
C ALA A 11 -26.72 17.35 -16.37
N LEU A 12 -25.56 17.77 -16.87
CA LEU A 12 -24.47 16.88 -17.25
C LEU A 12 -23.94 16.22 -15.98
N ALA A 13 -24.39 15.00 -15.69
CA ALA A 13 -23.78 14.17 -14.66
C ALA A 13 -22.40 13.71 -15.16
N SER A 14 -21.34 14.23 -14.57
CA SER A 14 -19.98 13.71 -14.76
C SER A 14 -19.93 12.29 -14.21
N MET A 15 -19.92 11.29 -15.09
CA MET A 15 -19.64 9.91 -14.70
C MET A 15 -18.16 9.83 -14.32
N ALA A 16 -17.88 9.74 -13.02
CA ALA A 16 -16.55 9.43 -12.53
C ALA A 16 -16.20 7.99 -12.96
N VAL A 17 -15.19 7.83 -13.81
CA VAL A 17 -14.67 6.52 -14.18
C VAL A 17 -13.72 6.08 -13.08
N ALA A 18 -14.10 5.08 -12.30
CA ALA A 18 -13.20 4.47 -11.33
C ALA A 18 -12.10 3.68 -12.06
N ASP A 19 -10.84 3.90 -11.70
CA ASP A 19 -9.72 3.13 -12.21
C ASP A 19 -9.86 1.66 -11.77
N GLN A 20 -9.73 0.72 -12.70
CA GLN A 20 -9.82 -0.71 -12.38
C GLN A 20 -8.62 -1.12 -11.52
N ALA A 21 -8.86 -1.90 -10.48
CA ALA A 21 -7.83 -2.43 -9.60
C ALA A 21 -7.85 -3.96 -9.56
N ILE A 22 -6.66 -4.56 -9.62
CA ILE A 22 -6.45 -5.99 -9.44
C ILE A 22 -5.88 -6.21 -8.05
N HIS A 23 -6.46 -7.16 -7.32
CA HIS A 23 -5.99 -7.60 -6.01
C HIS A 23 -5.40 -9.00 -6.11
N ILE A 24 -4.19 -9.18 -5.59
CA ILE A 24 -3.48 -10.45 -5.57
C ILE A 24 -3.09 -10.72 -4.12
N ASP A 25 -3.65 -11.78 -3.54
CA ASP A 25 -3.26 -12.28 -2.23
C ASP A 25 -2.22 -13.42 -2.37
N GLY A 26 -1.42 -13.63 -1.32
CA GLY A 26 -0.50 -14.77 -1.24
C GLY A 26 0.79 -14.61 -2.04
N VAL A 27 1.18 -13.39 -2.38
CA VAL A 27 2.52 -13.13 -2.91
C VAL A 27 3.58 -13.31 -1.83
N GLY A 28 4.80 -13.70 -2.20
CA GLY A 28 5.92 -13.69 -1.26
C GLY A 28 6.35 -12.26 -0.95
N CYS A 29 6.69 -11.98 0.30
CA CYS A 29 7.21 -10.67 0.72
C CYS A 29 8.17 -10.82 1.89
N GLY A 30 9.36 -10.21 1.77
CA GLY A 30 10.28 -10.05 2.89
C GLY A 30 10.00 -8.76 3.65
N LEU A 31 10.10 -8.80 4.97
CA LEU A 31 9.99 -7.64 5.87
C LEU A 31 11.02 -7.76 6.99
N PHE A 32 11.30 -6.66 7.68
CA PHE A 32 12.24 -6.67 8.81
C PHE A 32 11.58 -7.22 10.09
N ASN A 33 12.37 -7.89 10.93
CA ASN A 33 11.98 -8.17 12.29
C ASN A 33 12.36 -7.01 13.23
N GLY A 34 11.99 -7.11 14.50
CA GLY A 34 12.22 -6.04 15.48
C GLY A 34 13.70 -5.71 15.74
N ASN A 35 14.62 -6.54 15.24
CA ASN A 35 16.06 -6.45 15.46
C ASN A 35 16.85 -6.26 14.16
N GLY A 36 16.17 -5.99 13.04
CA GLY A 36 16.77 -5.71 11.74
C GLY A 36 17.16 -6.94 10.90
N GLY A 37 16.79 -8.15 11.33
CA GLY A 37 16.80 -9.33 10.48
C GLY A 37 15.66 -9.29 9.46
N VAL A 38 15.71 -10.14 8.43
CA VAL A 38 14.65 -10.22 7.41
C VAL A 38 13.88 -11.53 7.60
N GLU A 39 12.56 -11.44 7.58
CA GLU A 39 11.62 -12.56 7.69
C GLU A 39 10.62 -12.54 6.54
N VAL A 40 9.99 -13.70 6.28
CA VAL A 40 8.96 -13.83 5.24
C VAL A 40 7.60 -13.55 5.86
N ALA A 41 6.80 -12.71 5.19
CA ALA A 41 5.48 -12.33 5.65
C ALA A 41 4.50 -13.52 5.68
N ASP A 42 3.69 -13.62 6.74
CA ASP A 42 2.57 -14.57 6.83
C ASP A 42 1.48 -14.26 5.80
N LYS A 43 1.28 -12.96 5.56
CA LYS A 43 0.25 -12.44 4.69
C LYS A 43 0.81 -11.32 3.85
N ALA A 44 0.62 -11.40 2.54
CA ALA A 44 0.88 -10.29 1.65
C ALA A 44 -0.25 -10.11 0.64
N ARG A 45 -0.48 -8.83 0.32
CA ARG A 45 -1.47 -8.39 -0.64
C ARG A 45 -0.88 -7.32 -1.54
N VAL A 46 -1.10 -7.48 -2.84
CA VAL A 46 -0.77 -6.47 -3.84
C VAL A 46 -2.06 -5.94 -4.44
N THR A 47 -2.16 -4.62 -4.54
CA THR A 47 -3.19 -3.92 -5.32
C THR A 47 -2.50 -3.16 -6.44
N ILE A 48 -2.90 -3.36 -7.69
CA ILE A 48 -2.37 -2.62 -8.85
C ILE A 48 -3.54 -2.04 -9.62
N THR A 49 -3.47 -0.76 -9.97
CA THR A 49 -4.48 -0.07 -10.78
C THR A 49 -4.11 -0.08 -12.26
N SER A 50 -5.05 0.20 -13.17
CA SER A 50 -4.75 0.22 -14.61
C SER A 50 -3.80 1.34 -15.02
N SER A 51 -3.72 2.41 -14.22
CA SER A 51 -2.70 3.46 -14.32
C SER A 51 -1.28 3.02 -13.91
N GLY A 52 -1.11 1.79 -13.41
CA GLY A 52 0.19 1.24 -12.99
C GLY A 52 0.62 1.64 -11.58
N ASN A 53 -0.23 2.36 -10.84
CA ASN A 53 -0.01 2.58 -9.42
C ASN A 53 -0.19 1.28 -8.63
N GLY A 54 0.64 1.06 -7.62
CA GLY A 54 0.68 -0.20 -6.89
C GLY A 54 0.86 -0.02 -5.39
N ILE A 55 0.22 -0.86 -4.59
CA ILE A 55 0.46 -0.97 -3.16
C ILE A 55 0.69 -2.45 -2.81
N LEU A 56 1.85 -2.75 -2.25
CA LEU A 56 2.11 -4.00 -1.55
C LEU A 56 1.93 -3.75 -0.05
N THR A 57 1.23 -4.65 0.62
CA THR A 57 1.17 -4.70 2.08
C THR A 57 1.55 -6.09 2.54
N CYS A 58 2.50 -6.16 3.47
CA CYS A 58 2.96 -7.41 4.06
C CYS A 58 2.82 -7.35 5.57
N LYS A 59 2.47 -8.47 6.19
CA LYS A 59 2.30 -8.59 7.64
C LYS A 59 2.88 -9.92 8.11
N ALA A 60 3.54 -9.88 9.25
CA ALA A 60 3.95 -11.07 9.99
C ALA A 60 3.94 -10.83 11.49
N GLU A 61 3.85 -11.92 12.24
CA GLU A 61 4.39 -11.99 13.59
C GLU A 61 5.88 -12.34 13.52
N VAL A 62 6.72 -11.49 14.11
CA VAL A 62 8.20 -11.58 14.07
C VAL A 62 8.77 -11.45 15.48
N ASP A 63 10.07 -11.70 15.61
CA ASP A 63 10.76 -11.44 16.88
C ASP A 63 10.58 -9.98 17.34
N PRO A 64 10.08 -9.75 18.56
CA PRO A 64 9.92 -8.41 19.09
C PRO A 64 11.27 -7.66 19.20
N PRO A 65 11.26 -6.32 19.11
CA PRO A 65 12.47 -5.53 19.31
C PRO A 65 13.04 -5.72 20.71
N ALA A 66 14.34 -6.00 20.83
CA ALA A 66 15.03 -6.15 22.12
C ALA A 66 14.94 -4.90 23.01
N SER A 67 14.72 -3.74 22.41
CA SER A 67 14.50 -2.47 23.12
C SER A 67 13.16 -2.41 23.89
N GLY A 68 12.23 -3.34 23.61
CA GLY A 68 10.85 -3.31 24.12
C GLY A 68 9.99 -2.19 23.53
N LYS A 69 10.47 -1.49 22.49
CA LYS A 69 9.77 -0.38 21.83
C LYS A 69 9.55 -0.71 20.36
N ALA A 70 8.49 -0.15 19.79
CA ALA A 70 8.26 -0.27 18.35
C ALA A 70 9.44 0.32 17.57
N VAL A 71 9.78 -0.32 16.45
CA VAL A 71 10.81 0.14 15.52
C VAL A 71 10.18 0.40 14.15
N THR A 72 10.79 1.30 13.40
CA THR A 72 10.34 1.64 12.06
C THR A 72 11.49 1.52 11.08
N TYR A 73 11.21 1.00 9.89
CA TYR A 73 12.16 0.90 8.79
C TYR A 73 11.62 1.68 7.59
N SER A 74 12.51 2.33 6.86
CA SER A 74 12.22 3.06 5.63
C SER A 74 13.50 3.27 4.84
N ARG A 75 13.40 3.71 3.58
CA ARG A 75 14.61 4.06 2.83
C ARG A 75 15.52 5.06 3.56
N LYS A 76 14.94 5.98 4.35
CA LYS A 76 15.70 7.01 5.07
C LYS A 76 16.65 6.46 6.12
N ASN A 77 16.38 5.28 6.69
CA ASN A 77 17.19 4.73 7.79
C ASN A 77 17.98 3.47 7.43
N VAL A 78 17.54 2.69 6.43
CA VAL A 78 18.25 1.47 6.00
C VAL A 78 18.74 1.49 4.56
N ASN A 79 18.35 2.50 3.76
CA ASN A 79 18.73 2.66 2.36
C ASN A 79 18.37 1.47 1.43
N GLU A 80 17.36 0.70 1.80
CA GLU A 80 16.81 -0.38 0.98
C GLU A 80 15.65 0.08 0.09
N LEU A 81 15.43 -0.63 -1.01
CA LEU A 81 14.27 -0.47 -1.89
C LEU A 81 13.22 -1.53 -1.56
N CYS A 82 11.95 -1.21 -1.79
CA CYS A 82 10.89 -2.21 -1.73
C CYS A 82 10.44 -2.63 -3.14
N GLY A 83 10.28 -3.93 -3.35
CA GLY A 83 9.71 -4.48 -4.58
C GLY A 83 8.20 -4.70 -4.46
N VAL A 84 7.47 -4.31 -5.50
CA VAL A 84 6.08 -4.75 -5.74
C VAL A 84 6.06 -5.40 -7.12
N ASN A 85 5.19 -6.39 -7.36
CA ASN A 85 5.01 -6.93 -8.71
C ASN A 85 4.67 -5.78 -9.68
N GLY A 86 5.66 -5.33 -10.46
CA GLY A 86 5.57 -4.12 -11.30
C GLY A 86 6.72 -3.12 -11.13
N GLY A 87 7.58 -3.22 -10.11
CA GLY A 87 8.77 -2.36 -10.00
C GLY A 87 9.39 -2.27 -8.59
N LEU A 88 10.36 -1.37 -8.46
CA LEU A 88 11.00 -1.01 -7.18
C LEU A 88 10.54 0.40 -6.76
N THR A 89 10.41 0.64 -5.47
CA THR A 89 10.06 1.95 -4.90
C THR A 89 10.89 2.29 -3.67
N ASP A 90 11.07 3.59 -3.46
CA ASP A 90 11.57 4.17 -2.23
C ASP A 90 10.50 4.71 -1.29
N ASP A 91 9.26 4.84 -1.77
CA ASP A 91 8.09 5.15 -0.95
C ASP A 91 7.61 3.87 -0.28
N TRP A 92 8.32 3.50 0.78
CA TRP A 92 7.93 2.41 1.66
C TRP A 92 8.20 2.74 3.11
N HIS A 93 7.42 2.10 3.98
CA HIS A 93 7.63 2.14 5.42
C HIS A 93 7.23 0.80 6.02
N GLU A 94 7.94 0.44 7.06
CA GLU A 94 7.62 -0.71 7.89
C GLU A 94 7.55 -0.29 9.36
N THR A 95 6.66 -0.93 10.10
CA THR A 95 6.61 -0.81 11.56
C THR A 95 6.55 -2.19 12.16
N VAL A 96 7.42 -2.44 13.13
CA VAL A 96 7.35 -3.61 14.02
C VAL A 96 6.92 -3.10 15.39
N SER A 97 5.78 -3.57 15.88
CA SER A 97 5.29 -3.21 17.21
C SER A 97 6.22 -3.75 18.31
N ALA A 98 6.07 -3.22 19.53
CA ALA A 98 6.76 -3.78 20.70
C ALA A 98 6.41 -5.25 21.00
N SER A 99 5.32 -5.76 20.42
CA SER A 99 4.88 -7.15 20.55
C SER A 99 5.22 -8.02 19.33
N GLY A 100 6.00 -7.52 18.37
CA GLY A 100 6.41 -8.30 17.21
C GLY A 100 5.38 -8.35 16.07
N GLN A 101 4.40 -7.45 16.02
CA GLN A 101 3.55 -7.33 14.83
C GLN A 101 4.23 -6.42 13.81
N ALA A 102 4.69 -7.00 12.71
CA ALA A 102 5.28 -6.28 11.58
C ALA A 102 4.24 -5.93 10.53
N THR A 103 4.32 -4.72 9.97
CA THR A 103 3.55 -4.32 8.79
C THR A 103 4.43 -3.48 7.87
N LEU A 104 4.69 -4.00 6.67
CA LEU A 104 5.37 -3.32 5.57
C LEU A 104 4.34 -2.82 4.57
N THR A 105 4.50 -1.57 4.12
CA THR A 105 3.73 -1.01 3.01
C THR A 105 4.65 -0.35 2.00
N CYS A 106 4.54 -0.76 0.74
CA CYS A 106 5.31 -0.23 -0.38
C CYS A 106 4.39 0.34 -1.43
N ARG A 107 4.71 1.54 -1.93
CA ARG A 107 3.87 2.25 -2.89
C ARG A 107 4.65 2.52 -4.16
N ILE A 108 4.17 1.99 -5.27
CA ILE A 108 4.66 2.36 -6.60
C ILE A 108 3.72 3.43 -7.17
N LYS A 109 4.30 4.50 -7.69
CA LYS A 109 3.59 5.50 -8.47
C LYS A 109 4.21 5.56 -9.85
N GLN A 110 3.36 5.59 -10.88
CA GLN A 110 3.74 5.83 -12.27
C GLN A 110 3.45 7.28 -12.63
#